data_AF-F0JJF3-F1
#
_entry.id   AF-F0JJF3-F1
#
_cell.length_a   1.000
_cell.length_b   1.000
_cell.length_c   1.000
_cell.angle_alpha   90.00
_cell.angle_beta   90.00
_cell.angle_gamma   90.00
#
_symmetry.space_group_name_H-M   'P 1'
#
loop_
_entity.id
_entity.type
_entity.pdbx_description
1 polymer ?
#
loop_
_entity_poly.entity_id
_entity_poly.type
_entity_poly.pdbx_seq_one_letter_code
_entity_poly.pdbx_strand_id
1 'polypeptide(L)'
;MDMTIADLTRFNEFLDATLDPRSLDEEFITSRQVELEDISKNSDGKHLPLIALSYAKLLELTVLLAGRYSDNCQIADFGDLVVNPRHIDVCILNTRLINEDYGITDSIPLWFKRQVRECAGDRYSEDLGRMVVDPALLLHFVEAGLLLRTVAKERHGRLSDQFRYCISDGPQHIERGTPVVPDAVKMLGCGCGRTACSDVASWLASSTVLNIVKGSLKTDLMDVLHEVMSNGYMRSIDKKFEKAFDSLHYVSIARKNFDNFPYNDEVKISEWDEINNTLCHFNLEGYSVIQSELDKSLSSPFYRSPLLGISLCDMPISQDAIQMPLIRHIM
;
A
#
# COMPACT_ATOMS: atom_id res chain seq x y z
N MET A 1 2.30 29.55 17.13
CA MET A 1 2.52 28.71 15.95
C MET A 1 1.59 27.52 16.10
N ASP A 2 0.79 27.20 15.09
CA ASP A 2 -0.07 26.01 15.10
C ASP A 2 0.84 24.77 15.24
N MET A 3 0.56 23.89 16.21
CA MET A 3 1.44 22.76 16.57
C MET A 3 1.74 21.89 15.34
N THR A 4 0.71 21.66 14.52
CA THR A 4 0.78 20.97 13.24
C THR A 4 1.81 21.55 12.27
N ILE A 5 1.86 22.88 12.12
CA ILE A 5 2.78 23.53 11.17
C ILE A 5 4.21 23.38 11.65
N ALA A 6 4.44 23.52 12.96
CA ALA A 6 5.77 23.34 13.53
C ALA A 6 6.25 21.89 13.37
N ASP A 7 5.37 20.91 13.57
CA ASP A 7 5.69 19.49 13.39
C ASP A 7 5.98 19.15 11.93
N LEU A 8 5.18 19.63 10.97
CA LEU A 8 5.45 19.45 9.54
C LEU A 8 6.74 20.13 9.09
N THR A 9 7.04 21.31 9.63
CA THR A 9 8.29 22.03 9.34
C THR A 9 9.48 21.22 9.84
N ARG A 10 9.44 20.75 11.09
CA ARG A 10 10.48 19.90 11.68
C ARG A 10 10.65 18.58 10.93
N PHE A 11 9.55 17.97 10.51
CA PHE A 11 9.56 16.76 9.70
C PHE A 11 10.32 16.98 8.38
N ASN A 12 10.03 18.08 7.68
CA ASN A 12 10.69 18.40 6.41
C ASN A 12 12.16 18.82 6.59
N GLU A 13 12.47 19.59 7.63
CA GLU A 13 13.85 19.91 8.02
C GLU A 13 14.67 18.65 8.28
N PHE A 14 14.09 17.68 9.00
CA PHE A 14 14.72 16.41 9.24
C PHE A 14 15.00 15.68 7.95
N LEU A 15 14.00 15.56 7.05
CA LEU A 15 14.19 14.93 5.75
C LEU A 15 15.32 15.59 4.97
N ASP A 16 15.34 16.92 4.89
CA ASP A 16 16.39 17.65 4.15
C ASP A 16 17.79 17.48 4.77
N ALA A 17 17.88 17.41 6.10
CA ALA A 17 19.16 17.29 6.80
C ALA A 17 19.72 15.85 6.82
N THR A 18 18.86 14.84 6.78
CA THR A 18 19.27 13.42 6.84
C THR A 18 19.23 12.71 5.50
N LEU A 19 18.82 13.38 4.42
CA LEU A 19 18.79 12.77 3.10
C LEU A 19 20.20 12.47 2.58
N ASP A 20 20.66 11.24 2.79
CA ASP A 20 21.74 10.67 1.99
C ASP A 20 21.12 9.62 1.05
N PRO A 21 21.07 9.89 -0.28
CA PRO A 21 20.58 8.95 -1.29
C PRO A 21 21.21 7.55 -1.20
N ARG A 22 22.44 7.44 -0.67
CA ARG A 22 23.14 6.16 -0.52
C ARG A 22 22.67 5.35 0.69
N SER A 23 22.08 6.01 1.68
CA SER A 23 21.53 5.40 2.88
C SER A 23 20.02 5.17 2.81
N LEU A 24 19.36 5.69 1.76
CA LEU A 24 17.92 5.58 1.59
C LEU A 24 17.49 4.12 1.41
N ASP A 25 16.54 3.68 2.21
CA ASP A 25 15.90 2.37 2.14
C ASP A 25 14.39 2.45 2.43
N GLU A 26 13.67 1.34 2.25
CA GLU A 26 12.22 1.31 2.42
C GLU A 26 11.80 1.48 3.89
N GLU A 27 12.62 1.02 4.83
CA GLU A 27 12.34 1.12 6.27
C GLU A 27 12.35 2.58 6.71
N PHE A 28 13.33 3.36 6.24
CA PHE A 28 13.40 4.80 6.44
C PHE A 28 12.11 5.46 5.96
N ILE A 29 11.73 5.29 4.69
CA ILE A 29 10.54 5.94 4.13
C ILE A 29 9.27 5.49 4.86
N THR A 30 9.16 4.20 5.19
CA THR A 30 8.01 3.67 5.95
C THR A 30 7.93 4.29 7.35
N SER A 31 9.06 4.47 8.05
CA SER A 31 9.07 5.12 9.35
C SER A 31 8.62 6.58 9.27
N ARG A 32 9.03 7.29 8.20
CA ARG A 32 8.62 8.68 7.96
C ARG A 32 7.15 8.77 7.56
N GLN A 33 6.64 7.79 6.82
CA GLN A 33 5.21 7.67 6.51
C GLN A 33 4.39 7.55 7.80
N VAL A 34 4.78 6.67 8.73
CA VAL A 34 4.06 6.49 10.01
C VAL A 34 4.08 7.76 10.86
N GLU A 35 5.21 8.47 10.91
CA GLU A 35 5.31 9.76 11.60
C GLU A 35 4.36 10.80 10.97
N LEU A 36 4.32 10.88 9.64
CA LEU A 36 3.44 11.82 8.94
C LEU A 36 1.95 11.46 9.07
N GLU A 37 1.61 10.16 9.13
CA GLU A 37 0.26 9.69 9.45
C GLU A 37 -0.18 10.12 10.84
N ASP A 38 0.71 10.09 11.83
CA ASP A 38 0.43 10.55 13.20
C ASP A 38 0.23 12.07 13.25
N ILE A 39 1.08 12.84 12.57
CA ILE A 39 0.88 14.30 12.43
C ILE A 39 -0.48 14.57 11.77
N SER A 40 -0.79 13.90 10.66
CA SER A 40 -2.04 14.08 9.91
C SER A 40 -3.30 13.80 10.75
N LYS A 41 -3.31 12.73 11.54
CA LYS A 41 -4.43 12.38 12.43
C LYS A 41 -4.73 13.45 13.48
N ASN A 42 -3.70 14.17 13.91
CA ASN A 42 -3.81 15.23 14.92
C ASN A 42 -3.99 16.64 14.30
N SER A 43 -4.11 16.72 12.97
CA SER A 43 -4.16 17.97 12.22
C SER A 43 -5.60 18.38 11.85
N ASP A 44 -5.82 19.69 11.78
CA ASP A 44 -7.02 20.27 11.15
C ASP A 44 -6.95 20.12 9.62
N GLY A 45 -8.08 19.88 8.97
CA GLY A 45 -8.20 19.70 7.52
C GLY A 45 -7.70 20.90 6.71
N LYS A 46 -7.63 22.10 7.31
CA LYS A 46 -6.99 23.28 6.68
C LYS A 46 -5.51 23.08 6.35
N HIS A 47 -4.82 22.16 7.04
CA HIS A 47 -3.40 21.84 6.83
C HIS A 47 -3.18 20.71 5.83
N LEU A 48 -4.27 20.14 5.28
CA LEU A 48 -4.20 19.07 4.28
C LEU A 48 -3.22 19.38 3.14
N PRO A 49 -3.10 20.63 2.63
CA PRO A 49 -2.13 20.90 1.59
C PRO A 49 -0.68 20.69 1.97
N LEU A 50 -0.29 21.08 3.19
CA LEU A 50 1.07 20.92 3.68
C LEU A 50 1.40 19.45 3.96
N ILE A 51 0.40 18.71 4.47
CA ILE A 51 0.48 17.26 4.69
C ILE A 51 0.66 16.55 3.34
N ALA A 52 -0.14 16.91 2.32
CA ALA A 52 -0.04 16.33 0.99
C ALA A 52 1.33 16.59 0.34
N LEU A 53 1.93 17.77 0.51
CA LEU A 53 3.29 18.03 0.03
C LEU A 53 4.34 17.17 0.75
N SER A 54 4.14 16.89 2.03
CA SER A 54 5.03 16.03 2.80
C SER A 54 4.94 14.58 2.30
N TYR A 55 3.73 14.11 1.99
CA TYR A 55 3.53 12.81 1.33
C TYR A 55 4.12 12.78 -0.09
N ALA A 56 3.95 13.85 -0.86
CA ALA A 56 4.53 13.97 -2.20
C ALA A 56 6.06 13.86 -2.14
N LYS A 57 6.70 14.49 -1.15
CA LYS A 57 8.13 14.34 -0.89
C LYS A 57 8.52 12.89 -0.60
N LEU A 58 7.77 12.17 0.25
CA LEU A 58 8.01 10.75 0.50
C LEU A 58 7.85 9.89 -0.77
N LEU A 59 6.88 10.23 -1.63
CA LEU A 59 6.68 9.55 -2.91
C LEU A 59 7.85 9.79 -3.87
N GLU A 60 8.40 11.00 -3.92
CA GLU A 60 9.59 11.30 -4.70
C GLU A 60 10.84 10.57 -4.19
N LEU A 61 11.00 10.45 -2.86
CA LEU A 61 12.04 9.60 -2.27
C LEU A 61 11.85 8.12 -2.62
N THR A 62 10.60 7.67 -2.69
CA THR A 62 10.26 6.30 -3.11
C THR A 62 10.66 6.06 -4.57
N VAL A 63 10.46 7.05 -5.45
CA VAL A 63 10.96 7.00 -6.85
C VAL A 63 12.49 6.93 -6.89
N LEU A 64 13.18 7.73 -6.08
CA LEU A 64 14.64 7.72 -6.02
C LEU A 64 15.17 6.35 -5.56
N LEU A 65 14.54 5.77 -4.54
CA LEU A 65 14.87 4.42 -4.06
C LEU A 65 14.62 3.34 -5.12
N ALA A 66 13.48 3.42 -5.84
CA ALA A 66 13.18 2.52 -6.94
C ALA A 66 14.26 2.56 -8.03
N GLY A 67 14.77 3.75 -8.32
CA GLY A 67 15.88 3.91 -9.25
C GLY A 67 17.16 3.24 -8.79
N ARG A 68 17.53 3.45 -7.53
CA ARG A 68 18.68 2.77 -6.92
C ARG A 68 18.54 1.25 -7.01
N TYR A 69 17.37 0.70 -6.69
CA TYR A 69 17.11 -0.74 -6.79
C TYR A 69 17.21 -1.23 -8.23
N SER A 70 16.70 -0.45 -9.17
CA SER A 70 16.80 -0.72 -10.60
C SER A 70 18.25 -0.84 -11.08
N ASP A 71 19.08 0.15 -10.78
CA ASP A 71 20.49 0.21 -11.21
C ASP A 71 21.32 -0.96 -10.68
N ASN A 72 21.03 -1.37 -9.43
CA ASN A 72 21.71 -2.48 -8.78
C ASN A 72 21.11 -3.85 -9.15
N CYS A 73 20.08 -3.87 -10.00
CA CYS A 73 19.30 -5.06 -10.38
C CYS A 73 18.71 -5.80 -9.16
N GLN A 74 18.30 -5.05 -8.15
CA GLN A 74 17.65 -5.55 -6.93
C GLN A 74 16.17 -5.81 -7.21
N ILE A 75 15.89 -6.85 -8.00
CA ILE A 75 14.53 -7.18 -8.49
C ILE A 75 13.55 -7.40 -7.33
N ALA A 76 13.98 -8.10 -6.28
CA ALA A 76 13.13 -8.39 -5.12
C ALA A 76 12.75 -7.10 -4.39
N ASP A 77 13.75 -6.27 -4.04
CA ASP A 77 13.54 -5.02 -3.32
C ASP A 77 12.71 -4.02 -4.15
N PHE A 78 12.95 -3.94 -5.47
CA PHE A 78 12.11 -3.15 -6.38
C PHE A 78 10.67 -3.65 -6.41
N GLY A 79 10.48 -4.96 -6.52
CA GLY A 79 9.16 -5.59 -6.49
C GLY A 79 8.44 -5.32 -5.18
N ASP A 80 9.15 -5.40 -4.05
CA ASP A 80 8.62 -5.13 -2.72
C ASP A 80 8.22 -3.67 -2.54
N LEU A 81 9.01 -2.73 -3.07
CA LEU A 81 8.72 -1.31 -3.02
C LEU A 81 7.49 -0.91 -3.85
N VAL A 82 7.34 -1.49 -5.04
CA VAL A 82 6.41 -1.01 -6.08
C VAL A 82 5.14 -1.87 -6.18
N VAL A 83 5.24 -3.18 -6.03
CA VAL A 83 4.17 -4.12 -6.42
C VAL A 83 3.72 -5.02 -5.27
N ASN A 84 4.64 -5.56 -4.47
CA ASN A 84 4.28 -6.53 -3.46
C ASN A 84 3.72 -5.82 -2.23
N PRO A 85 2.53 -6.24 -1.75
CA PRO A 85 1.98 -5.69 -0.53
C PRO A 85 2.88 -5.95 0.69
N ARG A 86 2.98 -4.96 1.57
CA ARG A 86 3.75 -5.04 2.81
C ARG A 86 3.13 -6.00 3.83
N HIS A 87 1.81 -6.14 3.81
CA HIS A 87 1.07 -7.07 4.68
C HIS A 87 -0.09 -7.70 3.93
N ILE A 88 -0.07 -9.03 3.84
CA ILE A 88 -1.16 -9.85 3.33
C ILE A 88 -1.62 -10.79 4.44
N ASP A 89 -2.91 -10.85 4.68
CA ASP A 89 -3.56 -11.85 5.52
C ASP A 89 -4.09 -12.99 4.66
N VAL A 90 -3.70 -14.22 4.99
CA VAL A 90 -4.25 -15.44 4.40
C VAL A 90 -5.43 -15.89 5.26
N CYS A 91 -6.62 -15.76 4.69
CA CYS A 91 -7.89 -16.08 5.32
C CYS A 91 -8.29 -17.50 4.91
N ILE A 92 -8.24 -18.44 5.85
CA ILE A 92 -8.60 -19.85 5.66
C ILE A 92 -10.11 -19.98 5.80
N LEU A 93 -10.75 -20.49 4.76
CA LEU A 93 -12.20 -20.62 4.68
C LEU A 93 -12.69 -21.96 5.25
N ASN A 94 -13.89 -21.93 5.81
CA ASN A 94 -14.63 -23.11 6.25
C ASN A 94 -15.26 -23.79 5.02
N THR A 95 -14.43 -24.50 4.26
CA THR A 95 -14.85 -25.14 3.02
C THR A 95 -16.00 -26.11 3.24
N ARG A 96 -16.07 -26.77 4.40
CA ARG A 96 -17.20 -27.64 4.75
C ARG A 96 -18.51 -26.87 4.83
N LEU A 97 -18.54 -25.77 5.59
CA LEU A 97 -19.74 -24.95 5.72
C LEU A 97 -20.15 -24.34 4.38
N ILE A 98 -19.16 -23.89 3.58
CA ILE A 98 -19.41 -23.40 2.22
C ILE A 98 -20.06 -24.49 1.35
N ASN A 99 -19.56 -25.72 1.43
CA ASN A 99 -20.10 -26.83 0.66
C ASN A 99 -21.51 -27.21 1.12
N GLU A 100 -21.77 -27.20 2.44
CA GLU A 100 -23.07 -27.52 3.03
C GLU A 100 -24.12 -26.45 2.74
N ASP A 101 -23.79 -25.17 2.93
CA ASP A 101 -24.74 -24.05 2.82
C ASP A 101 -24.95 -23.58 1.37
N TYR A 102 -23.95 -23.75 0.50
CA TYR A 102 -23.97 -23.25 -0.87
C TYR A 102 -23.87 -24.33 -1.94
N GLY A 103 -23.80 -25.61 -1.55
CA GLY A 103 -23.81 -26.76 -2.48
C GLY A 103 -22.57 -26.84 -3.39
N ILE A 104 -21.46 -26.22 -2.99
CA ILE A 104 -20.21 -26.24 -3.76
C ILE A 104 -19.49 -27.54 -3.43
N THR A 105 -19.13 -28.33 -4.44
CA THR A 105 -18.44 -29.62 -4.22
C THR A 105 -17.01 -29.64 -4.70
N ASP A 106 -16.61 -28.62 -5.47
CA ASP A 106 -15.27 -28.47 -6.07
C ASP A 106 -14.46 -27.36 -5.36
N SER A 107 -13.26 -27.05 -5.85
CA SER A 107 -12.45 -25.93 -5.35
C SER A 107 -13.27 -24.65 -5.33
N ILE A 108 -13.26 -23.89 -4.22
CA ILE A 108 -14.08 -22.68 -4.03
C ILE A 108 -13.94 -21.77 -5.27
N PRO A 109 -14.95 -21.72 -6.15
CA PRO A 109 -14.76 -21.08 -7.43
C PRO A 109 -14.70 -19.57 -7.27
N LEU A 110 -14.03 -18.88 -8.21
CA LEU A 110 -14.06 -17.42 -8.27
C LEU A 110 -15.48 -16.85 -8.34
N TRP A 111 -16.45 -17.62 -8.88
CA TRP A 111 -17.86 -17.22 -8.90
C TRP A 111 -18.55 -17.30 -7.53
N PHE A 112 -18.12 -18.16 -6.60
CA PHE A 112 -18.68 -18.18 -5.23
C PHE A 112 -18.34 -16.89 -4.50
N LYS A 113 -17.10 -16.42 -4.65
CA LYS A 113 -16.67 -15.11 -4.12
C LYS A 113 -17.51 -13.97 -4.73
N ARG A 114 -17.91 -14.11 -6.00
CA ARG A 114 -18.81 -13.18 -6.69
C ARG A 114 -20.26 -13.26 -6.19
N GLN A 115 -20.80 -14.45 -5.96
CA GLN A 115 -22.19 -14.65 -5.54
C GLN A 115 -22.44 -14.21 -4.10
N VAL A 116 -21.51 -14.49 -3.18
CA VAL A 116 -21.60 -13.93 -1.81
C VAL A 116 -21.58 -12.40 -1.83
N ARG A 117 -20.86 -11.81 -2.79
CA ARG A 117 -20.82 -10.36 -3.00
C ARG A 117 -22.11 -9.80 -3.64
N GLU A 118 -22.71 -10.50 -4.61
CA GLU A 118 -24.02 -10.13 -5.19
C GLU A 118 -25.14 -10.17 -4.13
N CYS A 119 -25.02 -11.03 -3.12
CA CYS A 119 -25.89 -11.00 -1.94
C CYS A 119 -25.60 -9.85 -0.95
N ALA A 120 -24.42 -9.22 -1.03
CA ALA A 120 -23.93 -8.20 -0.09
C ALA A 120 -23.82 -6.76 -0.67
N GLY A 121 -23.87 -6.57 -2.00
CA GLY A 121 -23.90 -5.26 -2.69
C GLY A 121 -22.67 -4.91 -3.55
N ASP A 122 -22.81 -3.86 -4.38
CA ASP A 122 -21.97 -3.57 -5.56
C ASP A 122 -20.74 -2.69 -5.28
N ARG A 123 -19.51 -3.19 -5.53
CA ARG A 123 -18.34 -2.46 -6.11
C ARG A 123 -17.22 -3.42 -6.59
N TYR A 124 -17.48 -4.30 -7.56
CA TYR A 124 -16.43 -5.19 -8.08
C TYR A 124 -15.54 -4.50 -9.13
N SER A 125 -14.21 -4.53 -8.96
CA SER A 125 -13.23 -4.41 -10.04
C SER A 125 -12.62 -5.80 -10.30
N GLU A 126 -12.77 -6.29 -11.53
CA GLU A 126 -12.15 -7.52 -12.01
C GLU A 126 -10.64 -7.43 -12.01
N ASP A 127 -10.00 -8.01 -10.99
CA ASP A 127 -8.62 -8.45 -11.10
C ASP A 127 -8.58 -9.98 -10.97
N LEU A 128 -9.07 -10.64 -12.03
CA LEU A 128 -9.36 -12.08 -12.22
C LEU A 128 -8.16 -13.04 -12.01
N GLY A 129 -7.01 -12.55 -11.57
CA GLY A 129 -5.82 -13.35 -11.23
C GLY A 129 -5.48 -13.37 -9.74
N ARG A 130 -6.06 -12.51 -8.91
CA ARG A 130 -5.63 -12.32 -7.52
C ARG A 130 -6.66 -12.94 -6.58
N MET A 131 -6.22 -13.81 -5.67
CA MET A 131 -7.04 -14.36 -4.58
C MET A 131 -7.50 -13.31 -3.56
N VAL A 132 -7.36 -12.02 -3.87
CA VAL A 132 -7.57 -10.88 -2.98
C VAL A 132 -9.06 -10.58 -2.85
N VAL A 133 -9.53 -10.42 -1.62
CA VAL A 133 -10.92 -10.17 -1.27
C VAL A 133 -11.07 -8.76 -0.69
N ASP A 134 -12.19 -8.12 -1.03
CA ASP A 134 -12.62 -6.86 -0.42
C ASP A 134 -12.75 -7.02 1.11
N PRO A 135 -12.13 -6.17 1.93
CA PRO A 135 -12.24 -6.24 3.39
C PRO A 135 -13.68 -6.30 3.91
N ALA A 136 -14.64 -5.64 3.24
CA ALA A 136 -16.05 -5.69 3.64
C ALA A 136 -16.65 -7.11 3.51
N LEU A 137 -16.18 -7.90 2.55
CA LEU A 137 -16.61 -9.29 2.36
C LEU A 137 -16.03 -10.22 3.44
N LEU A 138 -14.87 -9.89 4.01
CA LEU A 138 -14.30 -10.65 5.12
C LEU A 138 -15.15 -10.54 6.38
N LEU A 139 -15.74 -9.37 6.64
CA LEU A 139 -16.66 -9.20 7.76
C LEU A 139 -17.85 -10.16 7.62
N HIS A 140 -18.42 -10.26 6.42
CA HIS A 140 -19.48 -11.23 6.14
C HIS A 140 -19.01 -12.67 6.34
N PHE A 141 -17.80 -13.03 5.91
CA PHE A 141 -17.26 -14.38 6.15
C PHE A 141 -17.10 -14.69 7.65
N VAL A 142 -16.74 -13.71 8.47
CA VAL A 142 -16.68 -13.86 9.92
C VAL A 142 -18.09 -14.05 10.49
N GLU A 143 -19.04 -13.19 10.14
CA GLU A 143 -20.42 -13.23 10.65
C GLU A 143 -21.15 -14.52 10.26
N ALA A 144 -20.93 -15.00 9.04
CA ALA A 144 -21.51 -16.24 8.53
C ALA A 144 -20.74 -17.50 8.97
N GLY A 145 -19.64 -17.37 9.74
CA GLY A 145 -18.82 -18.51 10.17
C GLY A 145 -18.06 -19.21 9.03
N LEU A 146 -17.96 -18.56 7.88
CA LEU A 146 -17.26 -19.02 6.68
C LEU A 146 -15.74 -18.83 6.78
N LEU A 147 -15.25 -18.01 7.72
CA LEU A 147 -13.83 -17.84 8.01
C LEU A 147 -13.41 -18.70 9.20
N LEU A 148 -12.49 -19.65 9.00
CA LEU A 148 -11.93 -20.45 10.08
C LEU A 148 -10.84 -19.72 10.84
N ARG A 149 -9.91 -19.10 10.12
CA ARG A 149 -8.72 -18.47 10.69
C ARG A 149 -8.10 -17.49 9.73
N THR A 150 -7.49 -16.44 10.27
CA THR A 150 -6.60 -15.54 9.53
C THR A 150 -5.15 -15.77 9.98
N VAL A 151 -4.23 -15.80 9.02
CA VAL A 151 -2.79 -15.92 9.26
C VAL A 151 -2.07 -14.85 8.46
N ALA A 152 -1.29 -14.01 9.13
CA ALA A 152 -0.46 -13.01 8.46
C ALA A 152 0.65 -13.70 7.65
N LYS A 153 0.76 -13.36 6.35
CA LYS A 153 1.84 -13.80 5.48
C LYS A 153 3.07 -12.93 5.73
N GLU A 154 4.20 -13.56 6.04
CA GLU A 154 5.49 -12.84 6.06
C GLU A 154 5.89 -12.45 4.63
N ARG A 155 6.38 -11.21 4.46
CA ARG A 155 6.63 -10.58 3.16
C ARG A 155 7.50 -11.42 2.22
N HIS A 156 8.54 -12.07 2.77
CA HIS A 156 9.53 -12.85 2.01
C HIS A 156 9.46 -14.37 2.23
N GLY A 157 8.52 -14.83 3.06
CA GLY A 157 8.29 -16.26 3.25
C GLY A 157 7.48 -16.85 2.08
N ARG A 158 7.89 -18.02 1.60
CA ARG A 158 7.04 -18.79 0.69
C ARG A 158 5.79 -19.22 1.45
N LEU A 159 4.62 -18.93 0.87
CA LEU A 159 3.34 -19.38 1.42
C LEU A 159 3.35 -20.90 1.68
N SER A 160 3.90 -21.69 0.77
CA SER A 160 3.96 -23.14 0.96
C SER A 160 4.75 -23.58 2.20
N ASP A 161 5.77 -22.83 2.60
CA ASP A 161 6.57 -23.15 3.79
C ASP A 161 5.84 -22.73 5.08
N GLN A 162 5.18 -21.57 5.08
CA GLN A 162 4.40 -21.07 6.22
C GLN A 162 3.18 -21.95 6.54
N PHE A 163 2.52 -22.48 5.51
CA PHE A 163 1.28 -23.23 5.65
C PHE A 163 1.46 -24.75 5.60
N ARG A 164 2.71 -25.25 5.55
CA ARG A 164 2.99 -26.71 5.51
C ARG A 164 2.37 -27.45 6.71
N TYR A 165 2.34 -26.82 7.88
CA TYR A 165 1.77 -27.41 9.10
C TYR A 165 0.23 -27.41 9.10
N CYS A 166 -0.43 -26.55 8.32
CA CYS A 166 -1.88 -26.49 8.23
C CYS A 166 -2.50 -27.69 7.49
N ILE A 167 -1.67 -28.47 6.77
CA ILE A 167 -2.08 -29.64 5.98
C ILE A 167 -1.76 -30.96 6.70
N SER A 168 -1.02 -30.91 7.81
CA SER A 168 -0.56 -32.12 8.47
C SER A 168 -1.66 -32.71 9.37
N ASP A 169 -2.28 -33.79 8.91
CA ASP A 169 -3.16 -34.70 9.68
C ASP A 169 -2.40 -35.59 10.70
N GLY A 170 -1.14 -35.28 10.98
CA GLY A 170 -0.36 -36.00 11.98
C GLY A 170 -0.91 -35.73 13.38
N PRO A 171 -0.94 -36.73 14.30
CA PRO A 171 -1.32 -36.50 15.68
C PRO A 171 -0.40 -35.42 16.26
N GLN A 172 -0.95 -34.24 16.53
CA GLN A 172 -0.25 -33.17 17.20
C GLN A 172 0.16 -33.69 18.58
N HIS A 173 1.45 -33.95 18.78
CA HIS A 173 1.98 -34.10 20.13
C HIS A 173 1.88 -32.72 20.79
N ILE A 174 0.81 -32.55 21.57
CA ILE A 174 0.61 -31.39 22.43
C ILE A 174 1.69 -31.46 23.51
N GLU A 175 2.82 -30.77 23.31
CA GLU A 175 3.62 -30.32 24.43
C GLU A 175 2.82 -29.24 25.17
N ARG A 176 2.44 -29.58 26.39
CA ARG A 176 1.60 -28.80 27.28
C ARG A 176 2.38 -27.59 27.82
N GLY A 177 2.59 -26.58 26.98
CA GLY A 177 3.00 -25.24 27.38
C GLY A 177 1.76 -24.37 27.53
N THR A 178 1.46 -23.92 28.75
CA THR A 178 0.35 -23.01 29.06
C THR A 178 0.49 -21.66 28.34
N PRO A 179 -0.49 -21.23 27.52
CA PRO A 179 -0.64 -19.84 27.14
C PRO A 179 -1.81 -19.18 27.87
N VAL A 180 -1.59 -17.92 28.21
CA VAL A 180 -2.58 -16.98 28.73
C VAL A 180 -3.58 -16.61 27.63
N VAL A 181 -4.86 -16.57 28.00
CA VAL A 181 -6.07 -16.23 27.20
C VAL A 181 -6.00 -14.76 26.72
N PRO A 182 -6.47 -14.41 25.49
CA PRO A 182 -7.89 -14.17 25.21
C PRO A 182 -8.48 -14.89 23.99
N ASP A 183 -9.77 -15.22 24.14
CA ASP A 183 -10.78 -15.74 23.20
C ASP A 183 -10.58 -17.12 22.55
N ALA A 184 -11.27 -18.07 23.18
CA ALA A 184 -11.52 -19.41 22.67
C ALA A 184 -12.51 -19.37 21.48
N VAL A 185 -11.99 -19.08 20.30
CA VAL A 185 -12.55 -19.68 19.08
C VAL A 185 -12.37 -21.18 19.22
N LYS A 186 -13.48 -21.94 19.28
CA LYS A 186 -13.45 -23.41 19.25
C LYS A 186 -12.50 -23.83 18.15
N MET A 187 -11.40 -24.51 18.50
CA MET A 187 -10.55 -25.21 17.53
C MET A 187 -11.42 -26.29 16.86
N LEU A 188 -12.15 -25.88 15.83
CA LEU A 188 -12.65 -26.78 14.81
C LEU A 188 -11.40 -27.32 14.13
N GLY A 189 -10.97 -28.52 14.54
CA GLY A 189 -9.98 -29.25 13.78
C GLY A 189 -10.41 -29.27 12.32
N CYS A 190 -9.45 -29.10 11.41
CA CYS A 190 -9.64 -29.23 9.96
C CYS A 190 -9.99 -30.70 9.61
N GLY A 191 -11.07 -31.22 10.18
CA GLY A 191 -11.52 -32.57 9.98
C GLY A 191 -12.49 -32.60 8.83
N CYS A 192 -12.01 -33.01 7.66
CA CYS A 192 -12.83 -33.75 6.70
C CYS A 192 -11.96 -34.40 5.61
N GLY A 193 -12.00 -35.73 5.57
CA GLY A 193 -11.92 -36.53 4.35
C GLY A 193 -10.51 -36.89 3.86
N ARG A 194 -10.27 -38.20 3.68
CA ARG A 194 -9.16 -38.74 2.89
C ARG A 194 -9.30 -38.33 1.42
N THR A 195 -9.04 -37.08 1.09
CA THR A 195 -8.73 -36.67 -0.27
C THR A 195 -7.21 -36.69 -0.41
N ALA A 196 -6.72 -37.43 -1.40
CA ALA A 196 -5.30 -37.65 -1.66
C ALA A 196 -4.50 -36.36 -1.45
N CYS A 197 -3.39 -36.45 -0.67
CA CYS A 197 -2.47 -35.36 -0.34
C CYS A 197 -2.45 -34.29 -1.44
N SER A 198 -3.26 -33.26 -1.26
CA SER A 198 -3.23 -32.11 -2.13
C SER A 198 -1.93 -31.40 -1.83
N ASP A 199 -1.14 -31.11 -2.88
CA ASP A 199 0.00 -30.23 -2.74
C ASP A 199 -0.44 -28.93 -2.04
N VAL A 200 0.44 -28.34 -1.24
CA VAL A 200 0.13 -27.16 -0.41
C VAL A 200 -0.45 -26.04 -1.25
N ALA A 201 0.02 -25.89 -2.49
CA ALA A 201 -0.49 -24.93 -3.45
C ALA A 201 -1.96 -25.19 -3.83
N SER A 202 -2.33 -26.45 -4.10
CA SER A 202 -3.72 -26.81 -4.42
C SER A 202 -4.66 -26.58 -3.22
N TRP A 203 -4.21 -26.87 -2.01
CA TRP A 203 -4.98 -26.57 -0.80
C TRP A 203 -5.17 -25.06 -0.60
N LEU A 204 -4.09 -24.27 -0.69
CA LEU A 204 -4.16 -22.81 -0.58
C LEU A 204 -5.15 -22.23 -1.61
N ALA A 205 -5.03 -22.63 -2.87
CA ALA A 205 -5.89 -22.15 -3.94
C ALA A 205 -7.39 -22.45 -3.71
N SER A 206 -7.71 -23.58 -3.10
CA SER A 206 -9.09 -24.06 -2.90
C SER A 206 -9.72 -23.66 -1.57
N SER A 207 -8.91 -23.34 -0.55
CA SER A 207 -9.36 -23.17 0.83
C SER A 207 -9.02 -21.80 1.42
N THR A 208 -8.44 -20.88 0.64
CA THR A 208 -8.05 -19.56 1.16
C THR A 208 -8.47 -18.40 0.28
N VAL A 209 -8.59 -17.25 0.91
CA VAL A 209 -8.63 -15.93 0.28
C VAL A 209 -7.50 -15.09 0.85
N LEU A 210 -7.01 -14.14 0.07
CA LEU A 210 -6.01 -13.18 0.49
C LEU A 210 -6.71 -11.88 0.85
N ASN A 211 -6.25 -11.22 1.88
CA ASN A 211 -6.65 -9.88 2.24
C ASN A 211 -5.40 -9.00 2.22
N ILE A 212 -5.37 -7.97 1.38
CA ILE A 212 -4.27 -7.02 1.40
C ILE A 212 -4.57 -6.02 2.52
N VAL A 213 -3.88 -6.17 3.64
CA VAL A 213 -4.03 -5.28 4.80
C VAL A 213 -3.25 -3.99 4.58
N LYS A 214 -2.05 -4.11 3.99
CA LYS A 214 -1.19 -2.99 3.65
C LYS A 214 -0.59 -3.19 2.28
N GLY A 215 -0.80 -2.22 1.37
CA GLY A 215 -0.31 -2.26 0.00
C GLY A 215 1.21 -2.13 -0.10
N SER A 216 1.71 -1.96 -1.32
CA SER A 216 3.11 -1.60 -1.51
C SER A 216 3.32 -0.16 -1.05
N LEU A 217 4.57 0.22 -0.77
CA LEU A 217 4.85 1.61 -0.35
C LEU A 217 4.44 2.60 -1.45
N LYS A 218 4.67 2.26 -2.73
CA LYS A 218 4.18 3.06 -3.86
C LYS A 218 2.67 3.26 -3.80
N THR A 219 1.89 2.16 -3.72
CA THR A 219 0.43 2.27 -3.79
C THR A 219 -0.12 3.06 -2.61
N ASP A 220 0.36 2.82 -1.40
CA ASP A 220 -0.14 3.50 -0.21
C ASP A 220 0.10 5.01 -0.27
N LEU A 221 1.28 5.45 -0.75
CA LEU A 221 1.56 6.87 -0.94
C LEU A 221 0.76 7.48 -2.10
N MET A 222 0.58 6.73 -3.19
CA MET A 222 -0.22 7.21 -4.32
C MET A 222 -1.69 7.36 -3.96
N ASP A 223 -2.27 6.43 -3.21
CA ASP A 223 -3.68 6.47 -2.81
C ASP A 223 -3.97 7.70 -1.95
N VAL A 224 -3.06 8.04 -1.02
CA VAL A 224 -3.17 9.26 -0.19
C VAL A 224 -3.13 10.53 -1.06
N LEU A 225 -2.32 10.54 -2.11
CA LEU A 225 -2.10 11.72 -2.95
C LEU A 225 -3.10 11.84 -4.11
N HIS A 226 -3.73 10.75 -4.55
CA HIS A 226 -4.57 10.72 -5.74
C HIS A 226 -5.78 11.67 -5.63
N GLU A 227 -6.31 11.87 -4.43
CA GLU A 227 -7.45 12.77 -4.22
C GLU A 227 -7.04 14.25 -4.12
N VAL A 228 -5.76 14.54 -3.83
CA VAL A 228 -5.29 15.89 -3.46
C VAL A 228 -4.33 16.49 -4.48
N MET A 229 -3.50 15.68 -5.14
CA MET A 229 -2.53 16.15 -6.13
C MET A 229 -3.16 16.16 -7.53
N SER A 230 -2.60 16.94 -8.47
CA SER A 230 -3.09 16.88 -9.85
C SER A 230 -2.78 15.55 -10.52
N ASN A 231 -3.65 15.19 -11.47
CA ASN A 231 -3.43 14.08 -12.38
C ASN A 231 -2.13 14.23 -13.20
N GLY A 232 -1.66 15.47 -13.42
CA GLY A 232 -0.41 15.75 -14.11
C GLY A 232 0.79 15.29 -13.29
N TYR A 233 0.81 15.64 -12.00
CA TYR A 233 1.83 15.19 -11.05
C TYR A 233 1.82 13.67 -10.90
N MET A 234 0.64 13.06 -10.66
CA MET A 234 0.54 11.60 -10.49
C MET A 234 1.04 10.84 -11.72
N ARG A 235 0.67 11.29 -12.94
CA ARG A 235 1.17 10.71 -14.19
C ARG A 235 2.68 10.88 -14.36
N SER A 236 3.24 12.00 -13.89
CA SER A 236 4.70 12.21 -13.91
C SER A 236 5.41 11.20 -13.00
N ILE A 237 4.89 10.96 -11.79
CA ILE A 237 5.42 9.95 -10.88
C ILE A 237 5.33 8.54 -11.48
N ASP A 238 4.19 8.17 -12.07
CA ASP A 238 4.05 6.84 -12.70
C ASP A 238 5.07 6.63 -13.82
N LYS A 239 5.29 7.63 -14.68
CA LYS A 239 6.33 7.57 -15.72
C LYS A 239 7.73 7.38 -15.14
N LYS A 240 8.03 7.97 -13.99
CA LYS A 240 9.33 7.80 -13.32
C LYS A 240 9.49 6.36 -12.79
N PHE A 241 8.44 5.76 -12.22
CA PHE A 241 8.47 4.34 -11.84
C PHE A 241 8.55 3.39 -13.05
N GLU A 242 7.86 3.69 -14.15
CA GLU A 242 7.93 2.93 -15.40
C GLU A 242 9.35 2.97 -15.97
N LYS A 243 9.98 4.15 -16.03
CA LYS A 243 11.38 4.29 -16.42
C LYS A 243 12.32 3.49 -15.52
N ALA A 244 12.09 3.51 -14.20
CA ALA A 244 12.87 2.68 -13.26
C ALA A 244 12.70 1.18 -13.56
N PHE A 245 11.49 0.73 -13.87
CA PHE A 245 11.23 -0.66 -14.23
C PHE A 245 11.90 -1.06 -15.56
N ASP A 246 11.85 -0.19 -16.58
CA ASP A 246 12.49 -0.44 -17.87
C ASP A 246 14.01 -0.57 -17.73
N SER A 247 14.63 0.28 -16.91
CA SER A 247 16.06 0.17 -16.58
C SER A 247 16.38 -1.15 -15.87
N LEU A 248 15.52 -1.59 -14.94
CA LEU A 248 15.71 -2.85 -14.20
C LEU A 248 15.64 -4.03 -15.18
N HIS A 249 14.67 -3.99 -16.09
CA HIS A 249 14.48 -5.01 -17.10
C HIS A 249 15.67 -5.07 -18.06
N TYR A 250 16.14 -3.93 -18.54
CA TYR A 250 17.30 -3.82 -19.41
C TYR A 250 18.55 -4.41 -18.74
N VAL A 251 18.86 -3.99 -17.51
CA VAL A 251 20.01 -4.50 -16.74
C VAL A 251 19.88 -6.00 -16.48
N SER A 252 18.69 -6.48 -16.12
CA SER A 252 18.43 -7.91 -15.88
C SER A 252 18.65 -8.76 -17.14
N ILE A 253 18.15 -8.32 -18.29
CA ILE A 253 18.38 -8.99 -19.59
C ILE A 253 19.87 -8.97 -19.94
N ALA A 254 20.54 -7.84 -19.76
CA ALA A 254 21.95 -7.72 -20.10
C ALA A 254 22.82 -8.65 -19.23
N ARG A 255 22.59 -8.69 -17.92
CA ARG A 255 23.25 -9.62 -17.00
C ARG A 255 23.01 -11.10 -17.34
N LYS A 256 21.83 -11.44 -17.88
CA LYS A 256 21.50 -12.81 -18.29
C LYS A 256 22.21 -13.23 -19.59
N ASN A 257 22.45 -12.29 -20.50
CA ASN A 257 22.96 -12.58 -21.85
C ASN A 257 24.45 -12.30 -22.03
N PHE A 258 25.10 -11.53 -21.14
CA PHE A 258 26.49 -11.14 -21.26
C PHE A 258 27.29 -11.51 -20.01
N ASP A 259 28.20 -12.47 -20.15
CA ASP A 259 29.07 -12.94 -19.05
C ASP A 259 29.98 -11.85 -18.46
N ASN A 260 30.28 -10.81 -19.26
CA ASN A 260 31.14 -9.67 -18.87
C ASN A 260 30.34 -8.39 -18.58
N PHE A 261 29.03 -8.46 -18.37
CA PHE A 261 28.28 -7.28 -17.95
C PHE A 261 28.84 -6.78 -16.60
N PRO A 262 29.13 -5.48 -16.41
CA PRO A 262 29.70 -4.99 -15.16
C PRO A 262 28.76 -5.33 -14.00
N TYR A 263 29.21 -6.23 -13.12
CA TYR A 263 28.40 -6.72 -11.99
C TYR A 263 28.38 -5.75 -10.82
N ASN A 264 29.39 -4.88 -10.69
CA ASN A 264 29.68 -4.13 -9.47
C ASN A 264 30.08 -2.66 -9.67
N ASP A 265 30.19 -2.18 -10.90
CA ASP A 265 30.42 -0.74 -11.10
C ASP A 265 29.08 -0.04 -10.84
N GLU A 266 29.04 0.91 -9.92
CA GLU A 266 27.90 1.82 -9.74
C GLU A 266 27.58 2.40 -11.12
N VAL A 267 26.55 1.86 -11.79
CA VAL A 267 26.15 2.35 -13.11
C VAL A 267 25.53 3.72 -12.85
N LYS A 268 26.36 4.76 -12.98
CA LYS A 268 25.91 6.13 -12.84
C LYS A 268 25.08 6.48 -14.07
N ILE A 269 23.79 6.17 -14.04
CA ILE A 269 22.91 6.48 -15.15
C ILE A 269 22.66 7.99 -15.11
N SER A 270 23.15 8.73 -16.10
CA SER A 270 22.92 10.18 -16.28
C SER A 270 21.44 10.55 -16.29
N GLU A 271 20.57 9.56 -16.55
CA GLU A 271 19.12 9.68 -16.49
C GLU A 271 18.57 9.84 -15.07
N TRP A 272 19.30 9.43 -14.03
CA TRP A 272 18.90 9.69 -12.63
C TRP A 272 19.24 11.10 -12.20
N ASP A 273 20.30 11.71 -12.72
CA ASP A 273 20.52 13.14 -12.52
C ASP A 273 19.34 13.93 -13.15
N GLU A 274 18.80 13.48 -14.29
CA GLU A 274 17.58 14.06 -14.88
C GLU A 274 16.32 13.79 -14.03
N ILE A 275 16.10 12.57 -13.55
CA ILE A 275 14.96 12.27 -12.68
C ILE A 275 15.04 13.09 -11.39
N ASN A 276 16.22 13.13 -10.76
CA ASN A 276 16.50 13.95 -9.60
C ASN A 276 16.25 15.43 -9.92
N ASN A 277 16.78 15.97 -11.02
CA ASN A 277 16.56 17.37 -11.41
C ASN A 277 15.11 17.71 -11.77
N THR A 278 14.26 16.70 -12.00
CA THR A 278 12.83 16.87 -12.31
C THR A 278 11.92 16.46 -11.14
N LEU A 279 12.47 16.09 -9.99
CA LEU A 279 11.72 16.02 -8.74
C LEU A 279 11.34 17.44 -8.31
N CYS A 280 10.18 17.59 -7.66
CA CYS A 280 9.71 18.88 -7.20
C CYS A 280 10.55 19.44 -6.06
N HIS A 281 11.36 18.61 -5.39
CA HIS A 281 12.31 19.03 -4.34
C HIS A 281 11.67 19.99 -3.35
N PHE A 282 10.54 19.59 -2.76
CA PHE A 282 9.81 20.41 -1.80
C PHE A 282 10.71 20.75 -0.60
N ASN A 283 11.42 21.86 -0.72
CA ASN A 283 12.31 22.43 0.28
C ASN A 283 11.53 23.43 1.14
N LEU A 284 12.13 23.85 2.26
CA LEU A 284 11.49 24.79 3.19
C LEU A 284 11.05 26.11 2.53
N GLU A 285 11.77 26.55 1.51
CA GLU A 285 11.39 27.73 0.71
C GLU A 285 10.07 27.48 -0.04
N GLY A 286 9.93 26.34 -0.72
CA GLY A 286 8.68 25.93 -1.37
C GLY A 286 7.51 25.81 -0.38
N TYR A 287 7.74 25.29 0.82
CA TYR A 287 6.73 25.26 1.88
C TYR A 287 6.31 26.67 2.31
N SER A 288 7.26 27.59 2.48
CA SER A 288 6.96 28.97 2.86
C SER A 288 6.12 29.69 1.79
N VAL A 289 6.38 29.42 0.50
CA VAL A 289 5.59 29.94 -0.61
C VAL A 289 4.17 29.38 -0.55
N ILE A 290 4.00 28.07 -0.37
CA ILE A 290 2.68 27.45 -0.32
C ILE A 290 1.89 27.89 0.91
N GLN A 291 2.54 28.01 2.07
CA GLN A 291 1.91 28.57 3.27
C GLN A 291 1.42 30.00 3.03
N SER A 292 2.27 30.85 2.41
CA SER A 292 1.90 32.22 2.06
C SER A 292 0.69 32.26 1.11
N GLU A 293 0.64 31.37 0.13
CA GLU A 293 -0.50 31.24 -0.78
C GLU A 293 -1.77 30.76 -0.08
N LEU A 294 -1.65 29.78 0.84
CA LEU A 294 -2.75 29.30 1.66
C LEU A 294 -3.31 30.42 2.55
N ASP A 295 -2.43 31.15 3.24
CA ASP A 295 -2.80 32.26 4.12
C ASP A 295 -3.56 33.36 3.34
N LYS A 296 -3.11 33.66 2.11
CA LYS A 296 -3.81 34.61 1.21
C LYS A 296 -5.18 34.08 0.79
N SER A 297 -5.29 32.80 0.42
CA SER A 297 -6.56 32.16 0.04
C SER A 297 -7.56 32.10 1.21
N LEU A 298 -7.09 31.85 2.43
CA LEU A 298 -7.93 31.82 3.63
C LEU A 298 -8.35 33.23 4.07
N SER A 299 -7.47 34.21 3.91
CA SER A 299 -7.74 35.60 4.31
C SER A 299 -8.59 36.37 3.30
N SER A 300 -8.63 35.95 2.04
CA SER A 300 -9.34 36.63 0.96
C SER A 300 -10.14 35.64 0.10
N PRO A 301 -11.48 35.62 0.19
CA PRO A 301 -12.32 34.67 -0.54
C PRO A 301 -12.28 34.85 -2.07
N PHE A 302 -11.75 35.97 -2.56
CA PHE A 302 -11.59 36.23 -4.00
C PHE A 302 -10.16 35.98 -4.51
N TYR A 303 -9.22 35.64 -3.61
CA TYR A 303 -7.85 35.35 -4.01
C TYR A 303 -7.78 33.99 -4.70
N ARG A 304 -7.34 33.99 -5.96
CA ARG A 304 -7.02 32.78 -6.70
C ARG A 304 -5.52 32.57 -6.69
N SER A 305 -5.06 31.60 -5.91
CA SER A 305 -3.66 31.21 -5.94
C SER A 305 -3.32 30.62 -7.32
N PRO A 306 -2.18 31.00 -7.93
CA PRO A 306 -1.67 30.34 -9.12
C PRO A 306 -1.08 28.95 -8.83
N LEU A 307 -0.84 28.61 -7.57
CA LEU A 307 -0.20 27.34 -7.14
C LEU A 307 -1.19 26.35 -6.53
N LEU A 308 -2.24 26.84 -5.87
CA LEU A 308 -3.29 26.00 -5.30
C LEU A 308 -4.45 25.90 -6.29
N GLY A 309 -4.77 24.68 -6.72
CA GLY A 309 -5.87 24.37 -7.62
C GLY A 309 -7.21 24.57 -6.92
N ILE A 310 -7.77 25.77 -7.04
CA ILE A 310 -9.05 26.11 -6.43
C ILE A 310 -10.21 25.55 -7.27
N SER A 311 -10.72 24.38 -6.89
CA SER A 311 -12.16 24.05 -7.00
C SER A 311 -12.86 24.36 -5.66
N LEU A 312 -12.64 25.56 -5.11
CA LEU A 312 -13.27 26.02 -3.84
C LEU A 312 -14.65 26.66 -4.03
N CYS A 313 -15.24 26.61 -5.23
CA CYS A 313 -16.52 27.26 -5.48
C CYS A 313 -17.51 26.34 -6.18
N ASP A 314 -17.98 25.32 -5.45
CA ASP A 314 -19.37 24.87 -5.57
C ASP A 314 -19.94 24.75 -4.15
N MET A 315 -20.08 25.89 -3.47
CA MET A 315 -20.90 25.99 -2.26
C MET A 315 -22.28 26.51 -2.67
N PRO A 316 -23.38 25.75 -2.44
CA PRO A 316 -24.69 26.37 -2.41
C PRO A 316 -24.69 27.35 -1.23
N ILE A 317 -25.05 28.61 -1.50
CA ILE A 317 -25.25 29.64 -0.50
C ILE A 317 -26.44 29.21 0.36
N SER A 318 -26.20 28.41 1.40
CA SER A 318 -27.18 28.01 2.40
C SER A 318 -26.66 28.46 3.75
N GLN A 319 -27.40 29.36 4.39
CA GLN A 319 -26.95 30.17 5.53
C GLN A 319 -26.73 29.41 6.85
N ASP A 320 -26.89 28.08 6.92
CA ASP A 320 -26.96 27.36 8.20
C ASP A 320 -25.95 26.21 8.40
N ALA A 321 -24.86 26.13 7.64
CA ALA A 321 -23.78 25.18 7.94
C ALA A 321 -22.40 25.79 7.72
N ILE A 322 -21.62 25.91 8.79
CA ILE A 322 -20.17 26.16 8.74
C ILE A 322 -19.52 24.87 8.20
N GLN A 323 -19.52 24.69 6.88
CA GLN A 323 -18.62 23.75 6.22
C GLN A 323 -17.44 24.54 5.67
N MET A 324 -16.24 24.20 6.16
CA MET A 324 -15.01 24.83 5.68
C MET A 324 -14.75 24.48 4.20
N PRO A 325 -14.14 25.40 3.43
CA PRO A 325 -13.79 25.14 2.04
C PRO A 325 -12.81 23.95 1.94
N LEU A 326 -13.18 22.91 1.18
CA LEU A 326 -12.32 21.75 0.95
C LEU A 326 -11.40 22.03 -0.26
N ILE A 327 -10.10 22.16 -0.04
CA ILE A 327 -9.12 22.26 -1.13
C ILE A 327 -9.05 20.91 -1.82
N ARG A 328 -9.43 20.85 -3.11
CA ARG A 328 -9.51 19.60 -3.86
C ARG A 328 -8.25 19.26 -4.65
N HIS A 329 -7.45 20.24 -5.10
CA HIS A 329 -6.27 19.95 -5.91
C HIS A 329 -5.08 20.87 -5.61
N ILE A 330 -3.88 20.30 -5.57
CA ILE A 330 -2.59 20.97 -5.40
C ILE A 330 -1.72 20.63 -6.62
N MET A 331 -1.16 21.68 -7.22
CA MET A 331 -0.26 21.68 -8.39
C MET A 331 -0.80 20.99 -9.62
#